data_AF-A0AAV0X687-F1
#
_entry.id   AF-A0AAV0X687-F1
#
_cell.length_a   1.000
_cell.length_b   1.000
_cell.length_c   1.000
_cell.angle_alpha   90.00
_cell.angle_beta   90.00
_cell.angle_gamma   90.00
#
_symmetry.space_group_name_H-M   'P 1'
#
loop_
_entity.id
_entity.type
_entity.pdbx_description
1 polymer ?
#
loop_
_entity_poly.entity_id
_entity_poly.type
_entity_poly.pdbx_seq_one_letter_code
_entity_poly.pdbx_strand_id
1 'polypeptide(L)' 'MSTYPVYNTGENGLTIKGNWLLNLDDLVLIKEPTAPLHWHLGRIVKLHPGSDGVSRVATVRTATGLLTRPAVKLCPLPSP' A
#
# COMPACT_ATOMS: atom_id res chain seq x y z
N MET A 1 -2.55 27.81 5.01
CA MET A 1 -3.99 27.53 4.91
C MET A 1 -4.19 26.46 3.85
N SER A 2 -4.62 25.28 4.31
CA SER A 2 -5.09 24.10 3.56
C SER A 2 -4.18 23.52 2.46
N THR A 3 -3.37 22.52 2.80
CA THR A 3 -2.92 21.49 1.84
C THR A 3 -3.50 20.16 2.27
N TYR A 4 -4.84 20.05 2.25
CA TYR A 4 -5.49 18.74 2.27
C TYR A 4 -5.63 18.29 0.82
N PRO A 5 -5.18 17.08 0.44
CA PRO A 5 -5.40 16.58 -0.90
C PRO A 5 -6.92 16.40 -1.10
N VAL A 6 -7.42 16.98 -2.19
CA VAL A 6 -8.81 16.86 -2.63
C VAL A 6 -9.05 15.41 -3.04
N TYR A 7 -9.97 14.71 -2.36
CA TYR A 7 -10.43 13.38 -2.76
C TYR A 7 -11.39 13.53 -3.93
N ASN A 8 -10.85 13.48 -5.16
CA ASN A 8 -11.70 13.43 -6.34
C ASN A 8 -12.33 12.05 -6.43
N THR A 9 -13.63 12.00 -6.14
CA THR A 9 -14.53 10.88 -6.45
C THR A 9 -14.70 10.84 -7.96
N GLY A 10 -13.79 10.14 -8.63
CA GLY A 10 -13.85 9.82 -10.04
C GLY A 10 -13.36 8.38 -10.21
N GLU A 11 -14.31 7.47 -10.34
CA GLU A 11 -14.24 6.25 -11.16
C GLU A 11 -12.80 5.82 -11.55
N ASN A 12 -12.30 4.82 -10.82
CA ASN A 12 -11.00 4.12 -10.97
C ASN A 12 -9.80 4.72 -10.21
N GLY A 13 -9.69 4.38 -8.92
CA GLY A 13 -8.41 4.31 -8.21
C GLY A 13 -7.92 5.63 -7.62
N LEU A 14 -8.07 5.76 -6.30
CA LEU A 14 -7.51 6.85 -5.48
C LEU A 14 -5.99 6.90 -5.62
N THR A 15 -5.47 7.84 -6.43
CA THR A 15 -4.04 8.19 -6.53
C THR A 15 -3.83 9.57 -5.92
N ILE A 16 -3.37 9.63 -4.67
CA ILE A 16 -3.22 10.89 -3.90
C ILE A 16 -2.01 11.79 -4.30
N LYS A 17 -1.64 11.99 -5.59
CA LYS A 17 -0.34 12.59 -6.07
C LYS A 17 0.49 13.43 -5.04
N GLY A 18 1.56 12.84 -4.47
CA GLY A 18 2.36 13.38 -3.37
C GLY A 18 3.39 12.39 -2.80
N ASN A 19 4.07 11.60 -3.62
CA ASN A 19 5.16 10.69 -3.23
C ASN A 19 4.94 9.86 -1.93
N TRP A 20 3.80 9.19 -1.85
CA TRP A 20 3.53 8.11 -0.89
C TRP A 20 3.46 6.82 -1.74
N LEU A 21 4.44 5.95 -1.52
CA LEU A 21 4.89 4.91 -2.46
C LEU A 21 3.94 3.72 -2.66
N LEU A 22 2.70 3.77 -2.14
CA LEU A 22 1.78 2.63 -2.13
C LEU A 22 0.40 3.02 -2.66
N ASN A 23 0.00 2.35 -3.74
CA ASN A 23 -1.31 2.46 -4.37
C ASN A 23 -2.12 1.18 -4.18
N LEU A 24 -3.44 1.31 -4.39
CA LEU A 24 -4.29 0.13 -4.54
C LEU A 24 -3.79 -0.67 -5.74
N ASP A 25 -3.82 -2.00 -5.63
CA ASP A 25 -3.39 -2.94 -6.66
C ASP A 25 -1.88 -3.04 -6.93
N ASP A 26 -1.05 -2.28 -6.22
CA ASP A 26 0.40 -2.43 -6.28
C ASP A 26 0.85 -3.81 -5.80
N LEU A 27 1.86 -4.35 -6.51
CA LEU A 27 2.60 -5.53 -6.08
C LEU A 27 3.66 -5.13 -5.07
N VAL A 28 3.64 -5.80 -3.91
CA VAL A 28 4.54 -5.51 -2.80
C VAL A 28 5.11 -6.80 -2.23
N LEU A 29 6.38 -6.77 -1.84
CA LEU A 29 6.98 -7.79 -0.98
C LEU A 29 6.73 -7.42 0.49
N ILE A 30 6.40 -8.43 1.29
CA ILE A 30 6.15 -8.26 2.73
C ILE A 30 7.44 -8.59 3.48
N LYS A 31 8.05 -7.57 4.08
CA LYS A 31 9.25 -7.70 4.91
C LYS A 31 8.96 -8.50 6.18
N GLU A 32 9.57 -9.67 6.24
CA GLU A 32 9.49 -10.61 7.36
C GLU A 32 10.88 -10.89 7.93
N PRO A 33 11.00 -11.45 9.14
CA PRO A 33 12.30 -11.78 9.73
C PRO A 33 13.04 -12.92 9.01
N THR A 34 12.40 -13.56 8.02
CA THR A 34 13.00 -14.57 7.15
C THR A 34 13.94 -13.95 6.11
N ALA A 35 14.74 -14.78 5.46
CA ALA A 35 15.61 -14.33 4.37
C ALA A 35 14.79 -13.63 3.26
N PRO A 36 15.31 -12.57 2.61
CA PRO A 36 14.54 -11.77 1.65
C PRO A 36 13.90 -12.55 0.50
N LEU A 37 14.52 -13.64 0.07
CA LEU A 37 14.00 -14.55 -0.97
C LEU A 37 12.75 -15.32 -0.53
N HIS A 38 12.49 -15.40 0.77
CA HIS A 38 11.31 -16.04 1.36
C HIS A 38 10.23 -15.03 1.75
N TRP A 39 10.41 -13.74 1.47
CA TRP A 39 9.37 -12.76 1.72
C TRP A 39 8.17 -13.01 0.83
N HIS A 40 6.98 -12.96 1.43
CA HIS A 40 5.75 -13.17 0.70
C HIS A 40 5.51 -12.02 -0.28
N LEU A 41 5.21 -12.36 -1.53
CA LEU A 41 4.66 -11.44 -2.50
C LEU A 41 3.15 -11.30 -2.27
N GLY A 42 2.65 -10.08 -2.39
CA GLY A 42 1.22 -9.86 -2.39
C GLY A 42 0.82 -8.57 -3.09
N ARG A 43 -0.50 -8.41 -3.26
CA ARG A 43 -1.10 -7.24 -3.91
C ARG A 43 -1.91 -6.44 -2.91
N ILE A 44 -1.77 -5.12 -2.92
CA ILE A 44 -2.55 -4.25 -2.04
C ILE A 44 -4.02 -4.29 -2.46
N VAL A 45 -4.90 -4.68 -1.54
CA VAL A 45 -6.36 -4.72 -1.77
C VAL A 45 -7.11 -3.65 -0.99
N LYS A 46 -6.48 -3.03 0.00
CA LYS A 46 -7.08 -1.94 0.78
C LYS A 46 -6.00 -1.11 1.44
N LEU A 47 -6.16 0.21 1.42
CA LEU A 47 -5.34 1.16 2.17
C LEU A 47 -6.15 1.69 3.37
N HIS A 48 -5.47 1.87 4.51
CA HIS A 48 -6.08 2.39 5.74
C HIS A 48 -5.41 3.74 6.08
N PRO A 49 -5.92 4.85 5.55
CA PRO A 49 -5.40 6.18 5.85
C PRO A 49 -5.72 6.58 7.29
N GLY A 50 -4.78 7.27 7.94
CA GLY A 50 -4.99 7.91 9.23
C GLY A 50 -5.80 9.21 9.12
N SER A 51 -6.03 9.87 10.26
CA SER A 51 -6.69 11.18 10.33
C SER A 51 -5.95 12.30 9.57
N ASP A 52 -4.67 12.08 9.28
CA ASP A 52 -3.80 12.95 8.49
C ASP A 52 -3.81 12.60 6.98
N GLY A 53 -4.62 11.62 6.57
CA GLY A 53 -4.71 11.17 5.18
C GLY A 53 -3.57 10.25 4.74
N VAL A 54 -2.61 9.94 5.63
CA VAL A 54 -1.43 9.12 5.30
C VAL A 54 -1.72 7.65 5.56
N SER A 55 -1.63 6.82 4.52
CA SER A 55 -1.77 5.37 4.65
C SER A 55 -0.49 4.74 5.21
N ARG A 56 -0.49 4.47 6.51
CA ARG A 56 0.60 3.76 7.19
C ARG A 56 0.36 2.26 7.28
N VAL A 57 -0.82 1.79 6.88
CA VAL A 57 -1.23 0.39 6.98
C VAL A 57 -1.99 0.00 5.72
N ALA A 58 -1.63 -1.13 5.14
CA ALA A 58 -2.32 -1.69 3.99
C ALA A 58 -2.72 -3.14 4.24
N THR A 59 -3.81 -3.56 3.62
CA THR A 59 -4.20 -4.97 3.53
C THR A 59 -3.71 -5.49 2.20
N VAL A 60 -2.94 -6.57 2.27
CA VAL A 60 -2.28 -7.20 1.14
C VAL A 60 -2.85 -8.60 1.00
N ARG A 61 -3.20 -9.00 -0.22
CA ARG A 61 -3.57 -10.37 -0.56
C ARG A 61 -2.32 -11.12 -1.00
N THR A 62 -1.92 -12.11 -0.21
CA THR A 62 -0.87 -13.08 -0.53
C THR A 62 -1.49 -14.39 -1.03
N ALA A 63 -0.66 -15.33 -1.46
CA ALA A 63 -1.11 -16.69 -1.82
C ALA A 63 -1.75 -17.45 -0.64
N THR A 64 -1.36 -17.11 0.59
CA THR A 64 -1.83 -17.75 1.82
C THR A 64 -3.07 -17.09 2.42
N GLY A 65 -3.41 -15.86 2.02
CA GLY A 65 -4.59 -15.16 2.52
C GLY A 65 -4.46 -13.64 2.50
N LEU A 66 -5.21 -12.99 3.39
CA LEU A 66 -5.20 -11.53 3.57
C LEU A 66 -4.37 -11.17 4.80
N LEU A 67 -3.42 -10.27 4.62
CA LEU A 67 -2.52 -9.82 5.68
C LEU A 67 -2.57 -8.30 5.77
N THR A 68 -2.83 -7.78 6.97
CA THR A 68 -2.74 -6.35 7.25
C THR A 68 -1.35 -6.04 7.80
N ARG A 69 -0.58 -5.22 7.08
CA ARG A 69 0.80 -4.88 7.44
C ARG A 69 1.05 -3.38 7.38
N PRO A 70 1.92 -2.85 8.26
CA PRO A 70 2.38 -1.48 8.15
C PRO A 70 3.12 -1.24 6.83
N ALA A 71 2.94 -0.06 6.24
CA ALA A 71 3.59 0.37 5.01
C ALA A 71 5.12 0.25 5.06
N VAL A 72 5.73 0.45 6.23
CA VAL A 72 7.18 0.28 6.44
C VAL A 72 7.68 -1.16 6.26
N LYS A 73 6.77 -2.14 6.29
CA LYS A 73 7.05 -3.56 6.01
C LYS A 73 6.66 -3.96 4.59
N LEU A 74 6.21 -3.03 3.76
CA LEU A 74 5.85 -3.28 2.38
C LEU A 74 6.90 -2.67 1.46
N CYS A 75 7.45 -3.48 0.58
CA CYS A 75 8.41 -3.06 -0.43
C CYS A 75 7.73 -3.12 -1.79
N PRO A 76 7.30 -1.97 -2.37
CA PRO A 76 6.66 -1.94 -3.68
C PRO A 76 7.64 -2.37 -4.77
N LEU A 77 7.13 -3.16 -5.70
CA LEU A 77 7.86 -3.54 -6.91
C LEU A 77 7.67 -2.48 -7.99
N PRO A 78 8.68 -2.27 -8.86
CA PRO A 78 8.49 -1.40 -10.01
C PRO A 78 7.41 -1.98 -10.91
N SER A 79 6.41 -1.17 -11.25
CA SER A 79 5.49 -1.50 -12.33
C SER A 79 6.22 -1.37 -13.68
N PRO A 80 5.96 -2.26 -14.65
CA PRO A 80 6.45 -2.12 -16.02
C PRO A 80 5.90 -0.88 -16.73
#